data_AF-A0A1I1HMN0-F1
#
_entry.id   AF-A0A1I1HMN0-F1
#
_cell.length_a   1.000
_cell.length_b   1.000
_cell.length_c   1.000
_cell.angle_alpha   90.00
_cell.angle_beta   90.00
_cell.angle_gamma   90.00
#
_symmetry.space_group_name_H-M   'P 1'
#
loop_
_entity.id
_entity.type
_entity.pdbx_description
1 polymer ?
#
loop_
_entity_poly.entity_id
_entity_poly.type
_entity_poly.pdbx_seq_one_letter_code
_entity_poly.pdbx_strand_id
1 'polypeptide(L)'
;MTGTGTKVTLALVVCLATALGGLFAAGVLGVPDAGLEDNAWGEVDDERIEVLTTVWIDNPNPGIELDDLTLEYALAMNGVDLAEGTAADVAVPAGNSTTELRTDLRYERLPDWWVSHVRNDEASTLEADVTVHADVGPVSGSPSHTYEDGIETDLEPMVAAALAEQEGEHSLSPVETDDGIQRELVEPTVEIRDTDAAWGTVDAETTELHLTYEVYNPNAYPLATPSLTGEMEFNDRVVGDWQAHEVELLDADRDATIPPRSSRELTFVVELDNDDVVDWFATHVDAGEVTDAEFRAQLALSVGGETVTIPEDGDAIRCDYEMTTAIFVEQDAGLSEGECTLVPWATPNLEAPDDAAGDGDSDGDESLLDDLLLPSSR
;
A
#
# COMPACT_ATOMS: atom_id res chain seq x y z
N MET A 1 -36.59 18.14 64.90
CA MET A 1 -35.65 17.01 64.96
C MET A 1 -34.99 16.89 63.59
N THR A 2 -33.89 17.63 63.32
CA THR A 2 -33.30 17.67 61.96
C THR A 2 -31.84 18.16 61.92
N GLY A 3 -31.11 18.22 63.04
CA GLY A 3 -29.80 18.92 63.08
C GLY A 3 -28.55 18.08 63.39
N THR A 4 -28.71 16.88 63.95
CA THR A 4 -27.58 16.10 64.47
C THR A 4 -27.09 15.04 63.47
N GLY A 5 -28.02 14.40 62.73
CA GLY A 5 -27.68 13.42 61.69
C GLY A 5 -26.79 14.03 60.60
N THR A 6 -27.22 15.14 60.00
CA THR A 6 -26.49 15.81 58.91
C THR A 6 -25.08 16.28 59.30
N LYS A 7 -24.88 16.75 60.54
CA LYS A 7 -23.56 17.21 61.02
C LYS A 7 -22.59 16.07 61.31
N VAL A 8 -23.11 14.97 61.86
CA VAL A 8 -22.31 13.76 62.10
C VAL A 8 -21.94 13.10 60.78
N THR A 9 -22.86 13.03 59.82
CA THR A 9 -22.59 12.53 58.46
C THR A 9 -21.55 13.40 57.76
N LEU A 10 -21.67 14.72 57.79
CA LEU A 10 -20.69 15.63 57.17
C LEU A 10 -19.29 15.49 57.78
N ALA A 11 -19.19 15.37 59.11
CA ALA A 11 -17.90 15.21 59.79
C ALA A 11 -17.25 13.85 59.46
N LEU A 12 -18.04 12.78 59.37
CA LEU A 12 -17.56 11.45 58.94
C LEU A 12 -17.05 11.48 57.49
N VAL A 13 -17.78 12.12 56.59
CA VAL A 13 -17.39 12.28 55.18
C VAL A 13 -16.08 13.08 55.07
N VAL A 14 -15.96 14.19 55.79
CA VAL A 14 -14.73 15.01 55.77
C VAL A 14 -13.54 14.24 56.34
N CYS A 15 -13.68 13.55 57.46
CA CYS A 15 -12.61 12.74 58.05
C CYS A 15 -12.19 11.58 57.14
N LEU A 16 -13.16 10.92 56.50
CA LEU A 16 -12.89 9.85 55.54
C LEU A 16 -12.14 10.40 54.31
N ALA A 17 -12.58 11.54 53.77
CA ALA A 17 -11.91 12.20 52.66
C ALA A 17 -10.48 12.66 53.02
N THR A 18 -10.25 13.17 54.24
CA THR A 18 -8.89 13.54 54.68
C THR A 18 -7.99 12.32 54.90
N ALA A 19 -8.54 11.22 55.40
CA ALA A 19 -7.80 9.97 55.55
C ALA A 19 -7.44 9.35 54.20
N LEU A 20 -8.40 9.29 53.26
CA LEU A 20 -8.18 8.78 51.90
C LEU A 20 -7.20 9.68 51.13
N GLY A 21 -7.34 11.00 51.20
CA GLY A 21 -6.38 11.93 50.63
C GLY A 21 -4.98 11.84 51.27
N GLY A 22 -4.91 11.53 52.57
CA GLY A 22 -3.65 11.28 53.27
C GLY A 22 -2.98 9.96 52.85
N LEU A 23 -3.77 8.91 52.58
CA LEU A 23 -3.28 7.63 52.05
C LEU A 23 -2.77 7.79 50.61
N PHE A 24 -3.48 8.54 49.77
CA PHE A 24 -3.04 8.90 48.42
C PHE A 24 -1.72 9.70 48.46
N ALA A 25 -1.66 10.77 49.27
CA ALA A 25 -0.44 11.57 49.41
C ALA A 25 0.74 10.80 50.01
N ALA A 26 0.48 9.69 50.71
CA ALA A 26 1.49 8.78 51.24
C ALA A 26 1.86 7.63 50.29
N GLY A 27 1.21 7.51 49.12
CA GLY A 27 1.43 6.45 48.14
C GLY A 27 0.85 5.08 48.53
N VAL A 28 -0.11 5.04 49.46
CA VAL A 28 -0.75 3.80 49.93
C VAL A 28 -1.95 3.41 49.07
N LEU A 29 -2.59 4.38 48.42
CA LEU A 29 -3.64 4.18 47.41
C LEU A 29 -3.27 5.01 46.17
N GLY A 30 -3.32 4.39 44.99
CA GLY A 30 -2.93 5.00 43.72
C GLY A 30 -3.84 4.56 42.58
N VAL A 31 -3.85 5.36 41.51
CA VAL A 31 -4.47 4.97 40.24
C VAL A 31 -3.53 3.97 39.57
N PRO A 32 -4.04 2.85 39.03
CA PRO A 32 -3.25 1.93 38.21
C PRO A 32 -2.59 2.63 37.04
N ASP A 33 -1.44 2.09 36.64
CA ASP A 33 -0.75 2.47 35.41
C ASP A 33 -0.79 1.30 34.43
N ALA A 34 -0.79 1.59 33.13
CA ALA A 34 -0.81 0.56 32.10
C ALA A 34 -0.10 1.03 30.84
N GLY A 35 0.50 0.10 30.11
CA GLY A 35 1.18 0.41 28.86
C GLY A 35 1.33 -0.81 27.98
N LEU A 36 1.91 -0.61 26.80
CA LEU A 36 2.17 -1.67 25.85
C LEU A 36 3.29 -2.60 26.36
N GLU A 37 3.04 -3.91 26.38
CA GLU A 37 4.06 -4.94 26.55
C GLU A 37 4.51 -5.48 25.19
N ASP A 38 3.56 -5.77 24.30
CA ASP A 38 3.79 -6.39 22.99
C ASP A 38 2.62 -6.13 22.03
N ASN A 39 2.91 -6.04 20.72
CA ASN A 39 1.91 -6.09 19.65
C ASN A 39 2.29 -7.22 18.69
N ALA A 40 1.29 -7.93 18.19
CA ALA A 40 1.48 -8.98 17.19
C ALA A 40 0.31 -8.99 16.21
N TRP A 41 0.55 -9.53 15.02
CA TRP A 41 -0.53 -9.86 14.08
C TRP A 41 -1.29 -11.11 14.54
N GLY A 42 -2.61 -11.07 14.42
CA GLY A 42 -3.53 -12.15 14.72
C GLY A 42 -3.99 -12.88 13.47
N GLU A 43 -5.28 -13.21 13.41
CA GLU A 43 -5.90 -13.77 12.19
C GLU A 43 -5.91 -12.73 11.05
N VAL A 44 -5.52 -13.18 9.85
CA VAL A 44 -5.55 -12.38 8.62
C VAL A 44 -6.42 -13.09 7.58
N ASP A 45 -7.36 -12.34 6.98
CA ASP A 45 -8.17 -12.74 5.84
C ASP A 45 -8.48 -11.53 4.94
N ASP A 46 -9.20 -11.76 3.84
CA ASP A 46 -9.47 -10.75 2.79
C ASP A 46 -10.22 -9.51 3.30
N GLU A 47 -10.85 -9.55 4.48
CA GLU A 47 -11.64 -8.44 5.04
C GLU A 47 -11.19 -8.04 6.46
N ARG A 48 -10.21 -8.76 7.05
CA ARG A 48 -9.81 -8.60 8.45
C ARG A 48 -8.31 -8.85 8.67
N ILE A 49 -7.62 -7.90 9.31
CA ILE A 49 -6.28 -8.06 9.88
C ILE A 49 -6.44 -7.78 11.36
N GLU A 50 -6.28 -8.82 12.18
CA GLU A 50 -6.34 -8.69 13.63
C GLU A 50 -4.98 -8.22 14.19
N VAL A 51 -5.04 -7.31 15.16
CA VAL A 51 -3.93 -6.89 16.01
C VAL A 51 -4.17 -7.43 17.41
N LEU A 52 -3.21 -8.18 17.90
CA LEU A 52 -3.14 -8.70 19.26
C LEU A 52 -2.24 -7.78 20.09
N THR A 53 -2.82 -7.11 21.09
CA THR A 53 -2.08 -6.17 21.94
C THR A 53 -2.01 -6.72 23.35
N THR A 54 -0.80 -7.01 23.83
CA THR A 54 -0.56 -7.34 25.23
C THR A 54 -0.28 -6.06 26.01
N VAL A 55 -1.12 -5.78 27.00
CA VAL A 55 -1.02 -4.61 27.88
C VAL A 55 -0.54 -5.06 29.26
N TRP A 56 0.53 -4.45 29.76
CA TRP A 56 0.90 -4.58 31.17
C TRP A 56 0.11 -3.58 32.01
N ILE A 57 -0.26 -3.98 33.23
CA ILE A 57 -0.99 -3.15 34.18
C ILE A 57 -0.32 -3.30 35.56
N ASP A 58 0.07 -2.19 36.17
CA ASP A 58 0.54 -2.12 37.56
C ASP A 58 -0.54 -1.52 38.46
N ASN A 59 -1.12 -2.35 39.32
CA ASN A 59 -2.05 -1.90 40.35
C ASN A 59 -1.29 -1.65 41.67
N PRO A 60 -1.06 -0.38 42.06
CA PRO A 60 -0.23 -0.06 43.22
C PRO A 60 -0.94 -0.28 44.57
N ASN A 61 -2.19 -0.80 44.58
CA ASN A 61 -3.03 -0.89 45.77
C ASN A 61 -2.89 -2.27 46.48
N PRO A 62 -2.09 -2.39 47.55
CA PRO A 62 -1.77 -3.69 48.12
C PRO A 62 -3.00 -4.38 48.73
N GLY A 63 -3.31 -5.58 48.24
CA GLY A 63 -4.43 -6.40 48.72
C GLY A 63 -5.82 -5.90 48.28
N ILE A 64 -5.87 -4.99 47.30
CA ILE A 64 -7.10 -4.52 46.67
C ILE A 64 -7.07 -4.96 45.21
N GLU A 65 -8.04 -5.77 44.83
CA GLU A 65 -8.37 -6.08 43.44
C GLU A 65 -9.29 -4.97 42.91
N LEU A 66 -9.07 -4.56 41.67
CA LEU A 66 -9.92 -3.59 40.97
C LEU A 66 -10.72 -4.35 39.93
N ASP A 67 -12.04 -4.25 39.95
CA ASP A 67 -12.93 -5.05 39.09
C ASP A 67 -13.52 -4.26 37.91
N ASP A 68 -13.40 -2.92 37.93
CA ASP A 68 -14.11 -2.01 37.03
C ASP A 68 -13.15 -1.13 36.21
N LEU A 69 -11.97 -1.66 35.84
CA LEU A 69 -10.98 -0.92 35.06
C LEU A 69 -11.33 -0.98 33.57
N THR A 70 -11.22 0.16 32.89
CA THR A 70 -11.40 0.24 31.43
C THR A 70 -10.06 0.52 30.77
N LEU A 71 -9.67 -0.31 29.81
CA LEU A 71 -8.52 -0.10 28.95
C LEU A 71 -8.99 0.36 27.58
N GLU A 72 -8.33 1.38 27.06
CA GLU A 72 -8.47 1.86 25.69
C GLU A 72 -7.13 1.68 24.99
N TYR A 73 -7.19 1.21 23.75
CA TYR A 73 -6.05 1.08 22.85
C TYR A 73 -6.37 1.82 21.56
N ALA A 74 -5.39 2.57 21.03
CA ALA A 74 -5.46 3.17 19.71
C ALA A 74 -4.15 2.92 18.97
N LEU A 75 -4.25 2.54 17.70
CA LEU A 75 -3.12 2.38 16.79
C LEU A 75 -3.29 3.36 15.64
N ALA A 76 -2.27 4.17 15.39
CA ALA A 76 -2.20 5.05 14.24
C ALA A 76 -0.86 4.89 13.52
N MET A 77 -0.86 5.15 12.22
CA MET A 77 0.37 5.30 11.44
C MET A 77 0.30 6.61 10.67
N ASN A 78 1.32 7.47 10.84
CA ASN A 78 1.32 8.85 10.32
C ASN A 78 0.06 9.66 10.73
N GLY A 79 -0.46 9.40 11.93
CA GLY A 79 -1.68 10.03 12.45
C GLY A 79 -2.97 9.57 11.78
N VAL A 80 -2.95 8.52 10.94
CA VAL A 80 -4.15 7.85 10.44
C VAL A 80 -4.55 6.77 11.43
N ASP A 81 -5.72 6.92 12.06
CA ASP A 81 -6.26 5.92 13.00
C ASP A 81 -6.56 4.61 12.28
N LEU A 82 -5.78 3.58 12.57
CA LEU A 82 -5.84 2.26 11.94
C LEU A 82 -6.53 1.22 12.82
N ALA A 83 -6.44 1.28 14.15
CA ALA A 83 -7.23 0.43 15.04
C ALA A 83 -7.60 1.13 16.33
N GLU A 84 -8.71 0.70 16.92
CA GLU A 84 -9.13 1.16 18.25
C GLU A 84 -9.82 0.01 18.99
N GLY A 85 -9.46 -0.16 20.26
CA GLY A 85 -9.99 -1.20 21.11
C GLY A 85 -10.39 -0.68 22.48
N THR A 86 -11.40 -1.30 23.07
CA THR A 86 -11.78 -1.03 24.46
C THR A 86 -12.08 -2.33 25.18
N ALA A 87 -11.50 -2.52 26.37
CA ALA A 87 -11.88 -3.57 27.30
C ALA A 87 -12.38 -2.95 28.59
N ALA A 88 -13.65 -3.19 28.93
CA ALA A 88 -14.26 -2.76 30.19
C ALA A 88 -14.28 -3.91 31.20
N ASP A 89 -14.54 -3.56 32.47
CA ASP A 89 -14.68 -4.51 33.58
C ASP A 89 -13.45 -5.44 33.74
N VAL A 90 -12.25 -4.88 33.49
CA VAL A 90 -10.99 -5.61 33.59
C VAL A 90 -10.63 -5.79 35.06
N ALA A 91 -10.63 -7.05 35.51
CA ALA A 91 -10.22 -7.40 36.86
C ALA A 91 -8.69 -7.42 36.99
N VAL A 92 -8.15 -6.54 37.84
CA VAL A 92 -6.71 -6.34 38.01
C VAL A 92 -6.32 -6.61 39.47
N PRO A 93 -5.60 -7.71 39.75
CA PRO A 93 -5.11 -8.00 41.10
C PRO A 93 -4.06 -6.96 41.52
N ALA A 94 -3.74 -6.90 42.82
CA ALA A 94 -2.68 -6.03 43.30
C ALA A 94 -1.30 -6.41 42.72
N GLY A 95 -0.54 -5.41 42.27
CA GLY A 95 0.76 -5.55 41.59
C GLY A 95 0.63 -5.65 40.07
N ASN A 96 1.67 -6.22 39.44
CA ASN A 96 1.74 -6.35 37.98
C ASN A 96 0.87 -7.51 37.47
N SER A 97 0.17 -7.26 36.38
CA SER A 97 -0.56 -8.25 35.58
C SER A 97 -0.51 -7.87 34.11
N THR A 98 -0.91 -8.79 33.24
CA THR A 98 -1.05 -8.53 31.81
C THR A 98 -2.44 -8.93 31.35
N THR A 99 -2.91 -8.29 30.30
CA THR A 99 -4.15 -8.65 29.60
C THR A 99 -3.97 -8.45 28.11
N GLU A 100 -4.74 -9.19 27.32
CA GLU A 100 -4.64 -9.18 25.87
C GLU A 100 -5.90 -8.55 25.28
N LEU A 101 -5.72 -7.56 24.42
CA LEU A 101 -6.76 -6.93 23.62
C LEU A 101 -6.68 -7.48 22.20
N ARG A 102 -7.85 -7.69 21.60
CA ARG A 102 -7.97 -8.05 20.18
C ARG A 102 -8.69 -6.91 19.49
N THR A 103 -8.07 -6.34 18.47
CA THR A 103 -8.64 -5.27 17.66
C THR A 103 -8.46 -5.59 16.20
N ASP A 104 -9.34 -5.07 15.37
CA ASP A 104 -9.23 -5.23 13.93
C ASP A 104 -8.72 -3.92 13.32
N LEU A 105 -7.83 -4.03 12.34
CA LEU A 105 -7.49 -2.89 11.50
C LEU A 105 -8.73 -2.41 10.74
N ARG A 106 -8.82 -1.09 10.57
CA ARG A 106 -9.85 -0.39 9.79
C ARG A 106 -9.40 -0.36 8.34
N TYR A 107 -9.80 -1.36 7.56
CA TYR A 107 -9.44 -1.50 6.15
C TYR A 107 -9.70 -0.23 5.33
N GLU A 108 -10.82 0.44 5.59
CA GLU A 108 -11.21 1.67 4.91
C GLU A 108 -10.26 2.87 5.17
N ARG A 109 -9.29 2.70 6.08
CA ARG A 109 -8.30 3.71 6.46
C ARG A 109 -6.91 3.40 5.89
N LEU A 110 -6.70 2.19 5.37
CA LEU A 110 -5.42 1.81 4.78
C LEU A 110 -5.05 2.65 3.55
N PRO A 111 -5.98 3.03 2.65
CA PRO A 111 -5.65 3.97 1.56
C PRO A 111 -5.18 5.33 2.09
N ASP A 112 -5.86 5.90 3.09
CA ASP A 112 -5.44 7.17 3.71
C ASP A 112 -4.02 7.06 4.31
N TRP A 113 -3.71 5.92 4.94
CA TRP A 113 -2.38 5.64 5.47
C TRP A 113 -1.34 5.51 4.35
N TRP A 114 -1.61 4.73 3.31
CA TRP A 114 -0.73 4.55 2.16
C TRP A 114 -0.37 5.90 1.53
N VAL A 115 -1.37 6.75 1.30
CA VAL A 115 -1.18 8.11 0.79
C VAL A 115 -0.23 8.91 1.68
N SER A 116 -0.39 8.81 3.00
CA SER A 116 0.47 9.51 3.95
C SER A 116 1.90 8.97 3.95
N HIS A 117 2.07 7.66 3.78
CA HIS A 117 3.33 6.96 3.76
C HIS A 117 4.15 7.33 2.52
N VAL A 118 3.56 7.22 1.33
CA VAL A 118 4.22 7.60 0.07
C VAL A 118 4.61 9.08 0.07
N ARG A 119 3.70 9.97 0.53
CA ARG A 119 3.99 11.41 0.64
C ARG A 119 5.08 11.78 1.64
N ASN A 120 5.41 10.86 2.54
CA ASN A 120 6.45 11.04 3.54
C ASN A 120 7.70 10.22 3.17
N ASP A 121 8.00 10.14 1.86
CA ASP A 121 9.17 9.45 1.32
C ASP A 121 9.22 7.97 1.78
N GLU A 122 8.09 7.27 1.68
CA GLU A 122 7.94 5.88 2.12
C GLU A 122 8.28 5.65 3.60
N ALA A 123 8.00 6.64 4.45
CA ALA A 123 8.18 6.53 5.89
C ALA A 123 6.85 6.70 6.65
N SER A 124 6.65 5.83 7.64
CA SER A 124 5.51 5.85 8.56
C SER A 124 5.98 5.90 10.01
N THR A 125 5.39 6.80 10.80
CA THR A 125 5.50 6.76 12.27
C THR A 125 4.32 5.98 12.82
N LEU A 126 4.58 4.82 13.43
CA LEU A 126 3.59 4.06 14.18
C LEU A 126 3.45 4.64 15.59
N GLU A 127 2.23 4.86 16.01
CA GLU A 127 1.86 5.31 17.35
C GLU A 127 0.84 4.32 17.94
N ALA A 128 1.20 3.67 19.04
CA ALA A 128 0.34 2.77 19.78
C ALA A 128 0.10 3.31 21.19
N ASP A 129 -1.11 3.82 21.43
CA ASP A 129 -1.53 4.42 22.69
C ASP A 129 -2.31 3.42 23.53
N VAL A 130 -1.91 3.27 24.79
CA VAL A 130 -2.69 2.56 25.81
C VAL A 130 -3.11 3.54 26.88
N THR A 131 -4.41 3.66 27.11
CA THR A 131 -4.99 4.50 28.17
C THR A 131 -5.77 3.63 29.15
N VAL A 132 -5.57 3.85 30.44
CA VAL A 132 -6.30 3.14 31.49
C VAL A 132 -7.22 4.09 32.25
N HIS A 133 -8.51 3.84 32.27
CA HIS A 133 -9.47 4.56 33.10
C HIS A 133 -9.78 3.76 34.37
N ALA A 134 -9.51 4.36 35.52
CA ALA A 134 -9.72 3.71 36.81
C ALA A 134 -10.30 4.65 37.86
N ASP A 135 -11.26 4.13 38.62
CA ASP A 135 -11.89 4.77 39.78
C ASP A 135 -11.57 3.99 41.06
N VAL A 136 -10.63 4.48 41.86
CA VAL A 136 -10.21 3.88 43.14
C VAL A 136 -10.77 4.70 44.30
N GLY A 137 -11.99 4.36 44.73
CA GLY A 137 -12.68 5.06 45.81
C GLY A 137 -13.01 6.52 45.43
N PRO A 138 -12.45 7.55 46.10
CA PRO A 138 -12.67 8.95 45.73
C PRO A 138 -11.66 9.47 44.68
N VAL A 139 -10.73 8.64 44.21
CA VAL A 139 -9.66 9.02 43.28
C VAL A 139 -9.96 8.40 41.92
N SER A 140 -10.02 9.22 40.89
CA SER A 140 -10.16 8.80 39.49
C SER A 140 -8.92 9.23 38.71
N GLY A 141 -8.51 8.45 37.71
CA GLY A 141 -7.41 8.84 36.84
C GLY A 141 -7.43 8.13 35.50
N SER A 142 -6.71 8.71 34.54
CA SER A 142 -6.58 8.18 33.19
C SER A 142 -5.15 8.33 32.66
N PRO A 143 -4.15 7.65 33.25
CA PRO A 143 -2.81 7.66 32.69
C PRO A 143 -2.81 6.96 31.32
N SER A 144 -1.91 7.44 30.46
CA SER A 144 -1.72 6.94 29.11
C SER A 144 -0.23 6.80 28.81
N HIS A 145 0.11 5.80 28.00
CA HIS A 145 1.46 5.57 27.49
C HIS A 145 1.39 5.36 25.99
N THR A 146 2.25 6.08 25.28
CA THR A 146 2.40 6.00 23.82
C THR A 146 3.69 5.26 23.52
N TYR A 147 3.60 4.24 22.66
CA TYR A 147 4.75 3.62 22.02
C TYR A 147 4.85 4.17 20.60
N GLU A 148 6.06 4.55 20.20
CA GLU A 148 6.34 5.11 18.88
C GLU A 148 7.41 4.26 18.19
N ASP A 149 7.22 3.97 16.90
CA ASP A 149 8.23 3.33 16.07
C ASP A 149 8.23 3.87 14.62
N GLY A 150 9.34 3.69 13.91
CA GLY A 150 9.52 4.11 12.52
C GLY A 150 9.51 2.93 11.57
N ILE A 151 8.71 3.02 10.51
CA ILE A 151 8.56 2.01 9.46
C ILE A 151 8.92 2.65 8.13
N GLU A 152 9.81 2.04 7.38
CA GLU A 152 10.30 2.56 6.10
C GLU A 152 10.20 1.45 5.05
N THR A 153 9.85 1.81 3.81
CA THR A 153 9.96 0.94 2.64
C THR A 153 10.85 1.58 1.58
N ASP A 154 11.30 0.75 0.63
CA ASP A 154 12.24 1.13 -0.42
C ASP A 154 11.68 0.73 -1.81
N LEU A 155 10.39 0.96 -2.06
CA LEU A 155 9.69 0.56 -3.30
C LEU A 155 10.07 1.45 -4.49
N GLU A 156 10.19 2.77 -4.32
CA GLU A 156 10.69 3.68 -5.36
C GLU A 156 12.11 3.28 -5.82
N PRO A 157 13.11 3.12 -4.93
CA PRO A 157 14.43 2.67 -5.34
C PRO A 157 14.46 1.23 -5.87
N MET A 158 13.55 0.35 -5.42
CA MET A 158 13.37 -0.99 -6.02
C MET A 158 13.00 -0.87 -7.51
N VAL A 159 11.99 -0.06 -7.84
CA VAL A 159 11.56 0.15 -9.22
C VAL A 159 12.67 0.80 -10.04
N ALA A 160 13.35 1.83 -9.50
CA ALA A 160 14.47 2.47 -10.18
C ALA A 160 15.60 1.46 -10.49
N ALA A 161 15.93 0.58 -9.55
CA ALA A 161 16.92 -0.47 -9.76
C ALA A 161 16.48 -1.47 -10.84
N ALA A 162 15.21 -1.87 -10.86
CA ALA A 162 14.69 -2.77 -11.89
C ALA A 162 14.75 -2.12 -13.28
N LEU A 163 14.44 -0.83 -13.39
CA LEU A 163 14.57 -0.10 -14.66
C LEU A 163 16.02 -0.01 -15.15
N ALA A 164 16.97 0.16 -14.23
CA ALA A 164 18.38 0.28 -14.55
C ALA A 164 18.96 -0.96 -15.26
N GLU A 165 18.32 -2.12 -15.13
CA GLU A 165 18.68 -3.33 -15.90
C GLU A 165 18.47 -3.18 -17.40
N GLN A 166 17.67 -2.20 -17.84
CA GLN A 166 17.50 -1.85 -19.24
C GLN A 166 18.52 -0.82 -19.73
N GLU A 167 19.41 -0.30 -18.89
CA GLU A 167 20.43 0.64 -19.32
C GLU A 167 21.46 -0.02 -20.25
N GLY A 168 21.95 0.76 -21.22
CA GLY A 168 22.96 0.34 -22.19
C GLY A 168 22.52 0.47 -23.64
N GLU A 169 23.38 -0.05 -24.53
CA GLU A 169 23.15 -0.06 -25.96
C GLU A 169 22.39 -1.32 -26.38
N HIS A 170 21.24 -1.11 -27.01
CA HIS A 170 20.36 -2.15 -27.55
C HIS A 170 20.41 -2.12 -29.06
N SER A 171 20.91 -3.21 -29.65
CA SER A 171 20.69 -3.50 -31.07
C SER A 171 19.31 -4.12 -31.20
N LEU A 172 18.51 -3.67 -32.16
CA LEU A 172 17.15 -4.17 -32.36
C LEU A 172 17.08 -5.05 -33.60
N SER A 173 16.04 -5.88 -33.64
CA SER A 173 15.78 -6.77 -34.77
C SER A 173 15.76 -6.00 -36.10
N PRO A 174 16.38 -6.53 -37.18
CA PRO A 174 16.40 -5.86 -38.48
C PRO A 174 14.99 -5.65 -39.04
N VAL A 175 14.73 -4.46 -39.55
CA VAL A 175 13.43 -4.04 -40.10
C VAL A 175 13.53 -3.79 -41.60
N GLU A 176 12.53 -4.21 -42.37
CA GLU A 176 12.40 -3.86 -43.78
C GLU A 176 11.83 -2.44 -43.93
N THR A 177 12.61 -1.52 -44.46
CA THR A 177 12.11 -0.17 -44.78
C THR A 177 11.62 -0.08 -46.22
N ASP A 178 10.40 0.45 -46.41
CA ASP A 178 9.76 0.59 -47.72
C ASP A 178 10.06 1.96 -48.35
N ASP A 179 11.31 2.16 -48.82
CA ASP A 179 11.73 3.41 -49.47
C ASP A 179 11.46 3.42 -51.00
N GLY A 180 10.35 2.79 -51.40
CA GLY A 180 9.71 2.87 -52.73
C GLY A 180 10.49 2.36 -53.96
N ILE A 181 11.81 2.18 -53.88
CA ILE A 181 12.66 1.78 -55.02
C ILE A 181 13.66 0.67 -54.67
N GLN A 182 14.03 0.48 -53.39
CA GLN A 182 14.81 -0.68 -52.90
C GLN A 182 14.38 -1.02 -51.47
N ARG A 183 14.26 -2.32 -51.15
CA ARG A 183 14.11 -2.79 -49.75
C ARG A 183 15.49 -2.67 -49.09
N GLU A 184 15.61 -1.82 -48.08
CA GLU A 184 16.82 -1.73 -47.26
C GLU A 184 16.49 -2.28 -45.88
N LEU A 185 17.27 -3.26 -45.44
CA LEU A 185 17.22 -3.76 -44.07
C LEU A 185 18.01 -2.78 -43.21
N VAL A 186 17.33 -2.19 -42.24
CA VAL A 186 17.95 -1.30 -41.27
C VAL A 186 17.96 -2.02 -39.93
N GLU A 187 19.10 -1.99 -39.26
CA GLU A 187 19.30 -2.51 -37.90
C GLU A 187 19.27 -1.29 -36.97
N PRO A 188 18.13 -0.98 -36.33
CA PRO A 188 18.05 0.16 -35.44
C PRO A 188 18.84 -0.13 -34.16
N THR A 189 19.49 0.90 -33.63
CA THR A 189 20.14 0.84 -32.32
C THR A 189 19.53 1.92 -31.43
N VAL A 190 19.36 1.63 -30.15
CA VAL A 190 18.92 2.58 -29.11
C VAL A 190 19.89 2.49 -27.94
N GLU A 191 20.20 3.61 -27.31
CA GLU A 191 20.97 3.61 -26.05
C GLU A 191 20.06 4.17 -24.96
N ILE A 192 19.78 3.39 -23.93
CA ILE A 192 19.14 3.86 -22.69
C ILE A 192 20.28 4.26 -21.77
N ARG A 193 20.37 5.56 -21.45
CA ARG A 193 21.54 6.11 -20.75
C ARG A 193 21.40 6.15 -19.25
N ASP A 194 20.18 6.42 -18.81
CA ASP A 194 19.83 6.69 -17.44
C ASP A 194 18.35 6.37 -17.28
N THR A 195 18.01 5.79 -16.14
CA THR A 195 16.65 5.48 -15.73
C THR A 195 16.42 5.91 -14.30
N ASP A 196 15.20 6.31 -14.00
CA ASP A 196 14.80 6.77 -12.67
C ASP A 196 13.34 6.42 -12.42
N ALA A 197 12.98 6.27 -11.16
CA ALA A 197 11.59 6.09 -10.74
C ALA A 197 11.31 7.05 -9.59
N ALA A 198 10.14 7.67 -9.61
CA ALA A 198 9.72 8.57 -8.57
C ALA A 198 8.21 8.47 -8.33
N TRP A 199 7.77 8.62 -7.08
CA TRP A 199 6.37 8.82 -6.78
C TRP A 199 5.86 10.17 -7.32
N GLY A 200 4.68 10.13 -7.93
CA GLY A 200 4.02 11.28 -8.55
C GLY A 200 2.93 11.90 -7.67
N THR A 201 1.83 12.30 -8.30
CA THR A 201 0.62 12.69 -7.56
C THR A 201 0.05 11.50 -6.82
N VAL A 202 -0.27 11.70 -5.55
CA VAL A 202 -0.90 10.68 -4.71
C VAL A 202 -2.18 11.26 -4.13
N ASP A 203 -3.30 10.58 -4.30
CA ASP A 203 -4.57 10.90 -3.67
C ASP A 203 -5.26 9.63 -3.11
N ALA A 204 -6.49 9.76 -2.64
CA ALA A 204 -7.17 8.67 -1.92
C ALA A 204 -7.42 7.43 -2.78
N GLU A 205 -7.59 7.60 -4.09
CA GLU A 205 -7.95 6.50 -5.02
C GLU A 205 -6.71 6.03 -5.80
N THR A 206 -5.78 6.93 -6.11
CA THR A 206 -4.68 6.63 -7.03
C THR A 206 -3.33 7.14 -6.55
N THR A 207 -2.29 6.33 -6.80
CA THR A 207 -0.88 6.69 -6.62
C THR A 207 -0.20 6.69 -7.98
N GLU A 208 0.32 7.83 -8.43
CA GLU A 208 1.13 7.89 -9.64
C GLU A 208 2.56 7.42 -9.37
N LEU A 209 3.11 6.67 -10.32
CA LEU A 209 4.51 6.28 -10.39
C LEU A 209 5.10 6.80 -11.71
N HIS A 210 6.11 7.66 -11.61
CA HIS A 210 6.77 8.30 -12.74
C HIS A 210 8.03 7.53 -13.10
N LEU A 211 8.02 6.89 -14.27
CA LEU A 211 9.14 6.09 -14.78
C LEU A 211 9.87 6.88 -15.86
N THR A 212 11.10 7.29 -15.58
CA THR A 212 11.87 8.17 -16.47
C THR A 212 12.98 7.41 -17.20
N TYR A 213 13.11 7.67 -18.50
CA TYR A 213 14.16 7.11 -19.37
C TYR A 213 14.86 8.21 -20.16
N GLU A 214 16.19 8.30 -20.07
CA GLU A 214 17.00 9.06 -21.03
C GLU A 214 17.36 8.19 -22.24
N VAL A 215 16.62 8.34 -23.33
CA VAL A 215 16.79 7.55 -24.56
C VAL A 215 17.61 8.32 -25.60
N TYR A 216 18.76 7.80 -25.96
CA TYR A 216 19.60 8.31 -27.05
C TYR A 216 19.38 7.55 -28.35
N ASN A 217 19.18 8.32 -29.43
CA ASN A 217 19.09 7.81 -30.79
C ASN A 217 20.47 7.91 -31.48
N PRO A 218 21.25 6.82 -31.56
CA PRO A 218 22.51 6.79 -32.31
C PRO A 218 22.31 6.74 -33.83
N ASN A 219 21.10 6.62 -34.36
CA ASN A 219 20.87 6.45 -35.79
C ASN A 219 21.01 7.77 -36.56
N ALA A 220 21.09 7.66 -37.89
CA ALA A 220 21.11 8.81 -38.80
C ALA A 220 19.69 9.30 -39.20
N TYR A 221 18.65 8.64 -38.68
CA TYR A 221 17.24 8.90 -38.93
C TYR A 221 16.48 8.98 -37.58
N PRO A 222 15.34 9.67 -37.52
CA PRO A 222 14.55 9.77 -36.29
C PRO A 222 13.95 8.41 -35.90
N LEU A 223 13.86 8.15 -34.61
CA LEU A 223 13.14 7.00 -34.05
C LEU A 223 11.79 7.44 -33.49
N ALA A 224 10.78 6.58 -33.52
CA ALA A 224 9.54 6.82 -32.80
C ALA A 224 9.81 6.87 -31.29
N THR A 225 8.99 7.62 -30.55
CA THR A 225 9.00 7.54 -29.08
C THR A 225 8.53 6.14 -28.66
N PRO A 226 9.30 5.42 -27.82
CA PRO A 226 8.87 4.11 -27.34
C PRO A 226 7.62 4.22 -26.47
N SER A 227 6.81 3.18 -26.49
CA SER A 227 5.74 2.92 -25.52
C SER A 227 6.24 1.95 -24.46
N LEU A 228 5.75 2.12 -23.24
CA LEU A 228 6.09 1.27 -22.11
C LEU A 228 4.90 0.34 -21.79
N THR A 229 5.21 -0.94 -21.57
CA THR A 229 4.32 -1.89 -20.91
C THR A 229 5.02 -2.51 -19.73
N GLY A 230 4.28 -2.86 -18.70
CA GLY A 230 4.84 -3.51 -17.53
C GLY A 230 3.78 -3.89 -16.53
N GLU A 231 4.23 -4.61 -15.52
CA GLU A 231 3.41 -5.18 -14.47
C GLU A 231 4.25 -5.21 -13.19
N MET A 232 3.60 -4.97 -12.07
CA MET A 232 4.18 -5.07 -10.74
C MET A 232 3.29 -5.99 -9.90
N GLU A 233 3.88 -7.05 -9.37
CA GLU A 233 3.19 -8.06 -8.57
C GLU A 233 3.84 -8.18 -7.20
N PHE A 234 3.05 -8.13 -6.13
CA PHE A 234 3.50 -8.38 -4.76
C PHE A 234 2.73 -9.57 -4.17
N ASN A 235 3.44 -10.60 -3.70
CA ASN A 235 2.85 -11.82 -3.13
C ASN A 235 1.77 -12.46 -4.04
N ASP A 236 2.09 -12.61 -5.33
CA ASP A 236 1.16 -13.10 -6.38
C ASP A 236 -0.10 -12.22 -6.59
N ARG A 237 -0.09 -10.94 -6.16
CA ARG A 237 -1.14 -9.95 -6.43
C ARG A 237 -0.61 -8.83 -7.33
N VAL A 238 -1.29 -8.56 -8.43
CA VAL A 238 -0.98 -7.42 -9.30
C VAL A 238 -1.34 -6.15 -8.56
N VAL A 239 -0.33 -5.30 -8.30
CA VAL A 239 -0.50 -3.96 -7.69
C VAL A 239 -0.38 -2.85 -8.73
N GLY A 240 0.04 -3.19 -9.95
CA GLY A 240 0.02 -2.30 -11.11
C GLY A 240 0.18 -3.09 -12.39
N ASP A 241 -0.64 -2.76 -13.39
CA ASP A 241 -0.53 -3.25 -14.77
C ASP A 241 -0.74 -2.05 -15.70
N TRP A 242 0.18 -1.85 -16.63
CA TRP A 242 0.08 -0.73 -17.56
C TRP A 242 0.39 -1.15 -18.98
N GLN A 243 -0.56 -0.82 -19.87
CA GLN A 243 -0.42 -1.10 -21.29
C GLN A 243 0.04 0.14 -22.06
N ALA A 244 0.60 -0.11 -23.25
CA ALA A 244 1.22 0.90 -24.09
C ALA A 244 0.35 2.13 -24.38
N HIS A 245 -0.99 2.02 -24.35
CA HIS A 245 -1.93 3.11 -24.67
C HIS A 245 -2.46 3.85 -23.44
N GLU A 246 -2.30 3.26 -22.25
CA GLU A 246 -2.84 3.77 -21.00
C GLU A 246 -1.87 4.77 -20.34
N VAL A 247 -0.56 4.57 -20.55
CA VAL A 247 0.50 5.34 -19.89
C VAL A 247 0.69 6.75 -20.46
N GLU A 248 0.37 7.80 -19.70
CA GLU A 248 0.63 9.18 -20.13
C GLU A 248 2.14 9.48 -20.23
N LEU A 249 2.52 10.39 -21.14
CA LEU A 249 3.88 10.94 -21.25
C LEU A 249 3.85 12.43 -20.87
N LEU A 250 4.58 12.84 -19.83
CA LEU A 250 4.57 14.23 -19.35
C LEU A 250 5.21 15.23 -20.32
N ASP A 251 6.33 14.84 -20.94
CA ASP A 251 7.19 15.75 -21.73
C ASP A 251 7.16 15.46 -23.25
N ALA A 252 6.24 14.61 -23.70
CA ALA A 252 6.20 14.16 -25.08
C ALA A 252 4.82 13.72 -25.57
N ASP A 253 4.45 14.13 -26.79
CA ASP A 253 3.39 13.45 -27.52
C ASP A 253 3.88 12.05 -27.95
N ARG A 254 3.00 11.04 -27.91
CA ARG A 254 3.32 9.67 -28.39
C ARG A 254 3.78 9.63 -29.86
N ASP A 255 3.23 10.50 -30.69
CA ASP A 255 3.58 10.63 -32.11
C ASP A 255 4.91 11.35 -32.35
N ALA A 256 5.53 11.87 -31.29
CA ALA A 256 6.79 12.56 -31.42
C ALA A 256 7.93 11.57 -31.70
N THR A 257 9.00 12.08 -32.29
CA THR A 257 10.20 11.28 -32.60
C THR A 257 11.39 11.72 -31.77
N ILE A 258 12.32 10.81 -31.52
CA ILE A 258 13.67 11.10 -31.01
C ILE A 258 14.57 11.44 -32.21
N PRO A 259 15.04 12.69 -32.36
CA PRO A 259 15.83 13.09 -33.52
C PRO A 259 17.15 12.32 -33.68
N PRO A 260 17.74 12.26 -34.89
CA PRO A 260 19.03 11.62 -35.10
C PRO A 260 20.12 12.20 -34.21
N ARG A 261 20.98 11.34 -33.64
CA ARG A 261 22.15 11.73 -32.84
C ARG A 261 21.80 12.64 -31.66
N SER A 262 20.66 12.41 -31.02
CA SER A 262 20.19 13.20 -29.88
C SER A 262 19.53 12.32 -28.83
N SER A 263 19.53 12.81 -27.59
CA SER A 263 18.78 12.22 -26.47
C SER A 263 17.41 12.85 -26.36
N ARG A 264 16.49 12.09 -25.77
CA ARG A 264 15.23 12.58 -25.24
C ARG A 264 14.96 11.92 -23.90
N GLU A 265 14.55 12.72 -22.93
CA GLU A 265 14.00 12.25 -21.66
C GLU A 265 12.50 11.97 -21.85
N LEU A 266 12.07 10.81 -21.36
CA LEU A 266 10.70 10.32 -21.45
C LEU A 266 10.25 9.93 -20.06
N THR A 267 9.24 10.61 -19.52
CA THR A 267 8.62 10.27 -18.24
C THR A 267 7.24 9.71 -18.49
N PHE A 268 7.10 8.42 -18.21
CA PHE A 268 5.88 7.64 -18.26
C PHE A 268 5.16 7.73 -16.93
N VAL A 269 3.88 8.11 -16.92
CA VAL A 269 3.05 8.15 -15.71
C VAL A 269 2.20 6.90 -15.66
N VAL A 270 2.47 6.06 -14.67
CA VAL A 270 1.69 4.87 -14.34
C VAL A 270 0.78 5.24 -13.17
N GLU A 271 -0.50 4.89 -13.26
CA GLU A 271 -1.48 5.06 -12.19
C GLU A 271 -1.67 3.71 -11.48
N LEU A 272 -1.44 3.67 -10.17
CA LEU A 272 -1.69 2.51 -9.32
C LEU A 272 -2.99 2.72 -8.53
N ASP A 273 -3.85 1.70 -8.47
CA ASP A 273 -5.07 1.73 -7.67
C ASP A 273 -4.72 1.46 -6.19
N ASN A 274 -5.12 2.35 -5.29
CA ASN A 274 -4.83 2.18 -3.88
C ASN A 274 -5.62 1.02 -3.24
N ASP A 275 -6.73 0.56 -3.84
CA ASP A 275 -7.44 -0.62 -3.35
C ASP A 275 -6.60 -1.89 -3.55
N ASP A 276 -5.78 -1.98 -4.61
CA ASP A 276 -4.87 -3.12 -4.83
C ASP A 276 -3.74 -3.16 -3.78
N VAL A 277 -3.31 -1.98 -3.29
CA VAL A 277 -2.34 -1.87 -2.18
C VAL A 277 -2.91 -2.44 -0.89
N VAL A 278 -4.19 -2.20 -0.62
CA VAL A 278 -4.88 -2.74 0.56
C VAL A 278 -4.92 -4.27 0.51
N ASP A 279 -5.26 -4.81 -0.66
CA ASP A 279 -5.28 -6.26 -0.90
C ASP A 279 -3.89 -6.88 -0.72
N TRP A 280 -2.83 -6.22 -1.21
CA TRP A 280 -1.46 -6.64 -0.99
C TRP A 280 -1.07 -6.61 0.50
N PHE A 281 -1.40 -5.55 1.23
CA PHE A 281 -0.97 -5.39 2.62
C PHE A 281 -1.41 -6.55 3.51
N ALA A 282 -2.62 -7.09 3.30
CA ALA A 282 -3.07 -8.29 4.00
C ALA A 282 -2.16 -9.50 3.74
N THR A 283 -1.76 -9.73 2.48
CA THR A 283 -0.84 -10.83 2.14
C THR A 283 0.55 -10.64 2.75
N HIS A 284 1.03 -9.40 2.81
CA HIS A 284 2.30 -9.06 3.43
C HIS A 284 2.30 -9.38 4.93
N VAL A 285 1.24 -8.99 5.64
CA VAL A 285 1.07 -9.29 7.06
C VAL A 285 0.95 -10.80 7.31
N ASP A 286 0.16 -11.53 6.51
CA ASP A 286 0.00 -12.99 6.64
C ASP A 286 1.32 -13.75 6.38
N ALA A 287 2.16 -13.22 5.49
CA ALA A 287 3.50 -13.73 5.20
C ALA A 287 4.55 -13.37 6.27
N GLY A 288 4.14 -12.78 7.40
CA GLY A 288 5.05 -12.39 8.47
C GLY A 288 5.84 -11.13 8.12
N GLU A 289 5.17 -10.17 7.47
CA GLU A 289 5.74 -8.91 7.01
C GLU A 289 6.86 -9.09 5.98
N VAL A 290 6.68 -10.05 5.08
CA VAL A 290 7.54 -10.31 3.93
C VAL A 290 6.73 -10.20 2.65
N THR A 291 7.29 -9.54 1.65
CA THR A 291 6.74 -9.44 0.31
C THR A 291 7.74 -10.00 -0.69
N ASP A 292 7.33 -11.01 -1.44
CA ASP A 292 7.95 -11.38 -2.71
C ASP A 292 7.42 -10.40 -3.76
N ALA A 293 8.29 -9.52 -4.26
CA ALA A 293 7.95 -8.49 -5.23
C ALA A 293 8.55 -8.83 -6.61
N GLU A 294 7.74 -8.69 -7.66
CA GLU A 294 8.16 -8.88 -9.04
C GLU A 294 7.85 -7.63 -9.85
N PHE A 295 8.83 -7.16 -10.61
CA PHE A 295 8.67 -6.04 -11.53
C PHE A 295 9.01 -6.48 -12.97
N ARG A 296 8.09 -6.23 -13.90
CA ARG A 296 8.25 -6.50 -15.33
C ARG A 296 8.14 -5.23 -16.14
N ALA A 297 9.02 -5.07 -17.14
CA ALA A 297 8.93 -3.98 -18.09
C ALA A 297 9.46 -4.33 -19.48
N GLN A 298 8.81 -3.78 -20.50
CA GLN A 298 9.23 -3.82 -21.89
C GLN A 298 8.94 -2.47 -22.56
N LEU A 299 9.93 -1.94 -23.28
CA LEU A 299 9.74 -0.84 -24.20
C LEU A 299 9.49 -1.37 -25.62
N ALA A 300 8.62 -0.72 -26.36
CA ALA A 300 8.35 -1.06 -27.76
C ALA A 300 8.26 0.21 -28.62
N LEU A 301 8.85 0.19 -29.81
CA LEU A 301 8.80 1.32 -30.75
C LEU A 301 8.51 0.85 -32.18
N SER A 302 7.89 1.73 -32.96
CA SER A 302 7.68 1.48 -34.38
C SER A 302 8.87 1.98 -35.21
N VAL A 303 9.46 1.09 -36.00
CA VAL A 303 10.48 1.42 -37.00
C VAL A 303 10.03 0.87 -38.33
N GLY A 304 9.98 1.68 -39.39
CA GLY A 304 9.58 1.21 -40.72
C GLY A 304 8.14 0.68 -40.83
N GLY A 305 7.29 0.88 -39.81
CA GLY A 305 5.95 0.27 -39.71
C GLY A 305 5.93 -1.10 -39.04
N GLU A 306 7.08 -1.61 -38.58
CA GLU A 306 7.19 -2.82 -37.77
C GLU A 306 7.45 -2.48 -36.30
N THR A 307 6.92 -3.28 -35.38
CA THR A 307 7.18 -3.13 -33.94
C THR A 307 8.46 -3.85 -33.58
N VAL A 308 9.37 -3.15 -32.89
CA VAL A 308 10.58 -3.71 -32.29
C VAL A 308 10.58 -3.42 -30.79
N THR A 309 11.18 -4.31 -30.00
CA THR A 309 11.14 -4.26 -28.53
C THR A 309 12.52 -4.13 -27.90
N ILE A 310 12.54 -3.59 -26.69
CA ILE A 310 13.66 -3.61 -25.75
C ILE A 310 13.11 -4.20 -24.45
N PRO A 311 13.62 -5.34 -23.97
CA PRO A 311 14.56 -6.28 -24.61
C PRO A 311 14.10 -6.82 -25.98
N GLU A 312 15.03 -7.37 -26.77
CA GLU A 312 14.72 -7.98 -28.09
C GLU A 312 13.82 -9.22 -27.98
N ASP A 313 13.41 -9.78 -29.12
CA ASP A 313 12.65 -11.04 -29.23
C ASP A 313 11.25 -11.03 -28.56
N GLY A 314 10.75 -9.85 -28.18
CA GLY A 314 9.49 -9.70 -27.47
C GLY A 314 9.59 -10.10 -25.99
N ASP A 315 10.79 -10.14 -25.42
CA ASP A 315 10.99 -10.40 -24.00
C ASP A 315 10.82 -9.12 -23.16
N ALA A 316 10.43 -9.27 -21.89
CA ALA A 316 10.48 -8.23 -20.87
C ALA A 316 11.62 -8.54 -19.89
N ILE A 317 12.15 -7.49 -19.25
CA ILE A 317 12.90 -7.70 -18.02
C ILE A 317 11.92 -8.16 -16.94
N ARG A 318 12.38 -9.03 -16.05
CA ARG A 318 11.66 -9.49 -14.87
C ARG A 318 12.63 -9.57 -13.71
N CYS A 319 12.45 -8.71 -12.73
CA CYS A 319 13.28 -8.62 -11.54
C CYS A 319 12.48 -9.02 -10.31
N ASP A 320 13.01 -9.99 -9.58
CA ASP A 320 12.46 -10.47 -8.31
C ASP A 320 13.15 -9.72 -7.14
N TYR A 321 12.40 -9.34 -6.11
CA TYR A 321 12.89 -8.72 -4.87
C TYR A 321 12.16 -9.34 -3.66
N GLU A 322 12.81 -9.31 -2.50
CA GLU A 322 12.19 -9.62 -1.22
C GLU A 322 12.23 -8.36 -0.35
N MET A 323 11.06 -7.84 0.01
CA MET A 323 10.91 -6.70 0.92
C MET A 323 10.42 -7.19 2.28
N THR A 324 11.02 -6.72 3.37
CA THR A 324 10.64 -7.06 4.74
C THR A 324 10.39 -5.80 5.56
N THR A 325 9.31 -5.76 6.33
CA THR A 325 9.09 -4.73 7.38
C THR A 325 9.18 -5.33 8.78
N ALA A 326 9.20 -4.47 9.79
CA ALA A 326 9.27 -4.87 11.20
C ALA A 326 8.29 -4.05 12.06
N ILE A 327 7.04 -3.99 11.62
CA ILE A 327 5.91 -3.31 12.27
C ILE A 327 5.64 -3.97 13.63
N PHE A 328 5.35 -5.27 13.65
CA PHE A 328 5.11 -6.08 14.85
C PHE A 328 5.90 -7.39 14.88
N VAL A 329 6.64 -7.72 13.81
CA VAL A 329 7.50 -8.90 13.76
C VAL A 329 8.94 -8.54 14.14
N GLU A 330 9.55 -9.31 15.06
CA GLU A 330 10.97 -9.17 15.44
C GLU A 330 11.90 -9.63 14.30
N GLN A 331 12.20 -8.74 13.36
CA GLN A 331 13.13 -8.98 12.24
C GLN A 331 13.82 -7.70 11.76
N ASP A 332 14.79 -7.85 10.86
CA ASP A 332 15.44 -6.71 10.19
C ASP A 332 14.58 -6.29 8.99
N ALA A 333 14.18 -5.02 8.94
CA ALA A 333 13.50 -4.45 7.78
C ALA A 333 14.50 -4.15 6.65
N GLY A 334 14.02 -4.20 5.41
CA GLY A 334 14.78 -3.79 4.24
C GLY A 334 14.36 -4.49 2.95
N LEU A 335 15.09 -4.17 1.89
CA LEU A 335 14.91 -4.73 0.56
C LEU A 335 16.13 -5.57 0.16
N SER A 336 15.88 -6.75 -0.39
CA SER A 336 16.93 -7.57 -0.99
C SER A 336 16.60 -7.91 -2.44
N GLU A 337 17.61 -7.79 -3.29
CA GLU A 337 17.51 -8.07 -4.71
C GLU A 337 17.63 -9.58 -4.97
N GLY A 338 16.70 -10.10 -5.76
CA GLY A 338 16.67 -11.47 -6.27
C GLY A 338 17.38 -11.59 -7.61
N GLU A 339 16.73 -12.25 -8.58
CA GLU A 339 17.27 -12.45 -9.93
C GLU A 339 16.55 -11.52 -10.92
N CYS A 340 17.32 -10.88 -11.81
CA CYS A 340 16.79 -10.21 -12.98
C CYS A 340 17.02 -11.08 -14.23
N THR A 341 15.94 -11.39 -14.94
CA THR A 341 15.94 -12.28 -16.11
C THR A 341 15.15 -11.71 -17.27
N LEU A 342 15.41 -12.22 -18.47
CA LEU A 342 14.58 -11.99 -19.63
C LEU A 342 13.52 -13.09 -19.74
N VAL A 343 12.26 -12.68 -19.87
CA VAL A 343 11.12 -13.61 -20.01
C VAL A 343 10.26 -13.23 -21.21
N PRO A 344 9.64 -14.23 -21.89
CA PRO A 344 8.70 -13.95 -22.97
C PRO A 344 7.55 -13.05 -22.51
N TRP A 345 7.27 -12.00 -23.27
CA TRP A 345 6.21 -11.03 -22.97
C TRP A 345 5.31 -10.79 -24.18
N ALA A 346 4.07 -10.39 -23.93
CA ALA A 346 3.16 -10.04 -25.01
C ALA A 346 3.56 -8.68 -25.58
N THR A 347 4.17 -8.67 -26.77
CA THR A 347 4.53 -7.42 -27.44
C THR A 347 3.29 -6.54 -27.64
N PRO A 348 3.33 -5.26 -27.20
CA PRO A 348 2.18 -4.39 -27.31
C PRO A 348 1.82 -4.09 -28.77
N ASN A 349 0.52 -4.03 -29.05
CA ASN A 349 0.02 -3.54 -30.32
C ASN A 349 0.09 -2.01 -30.36
N LEU A 350 1.12 -1.41 -30.97
CA LEU A 350 1.29 0.05 -31.01
C LEU A 350 0.28 0.80 -31.90
N GLU A 351 -0.61 0.09 -32.61
CA GLU A 351 -1.72 0.70 -33.33
C GLU A 351 -2.85 1.05 -32.36
N ALA A 352 -3.35 2.30 -32.41
CA ALA A 352 -4.46 2.73 -31.57
C ALA A 352 -5.65 1.75 -31.68
N PRO A 353 -6.30 1.38 -30.56
CA PRO A 353 -7.50 0.56 -30.63
C PRO A 353 -8.51 1.24 -31.55
N ASP A 354 -8.99 0.52 -32.56
CA ASP A 354 -10.12 0.98 -33.37
C ASP A 354 -11.25 1.32 -32.39
N ASP A 355 -11.62 2.59 -32.30
CA ASP A 355 -12.87 3.03 -31.70
C ASP A 355 -13.99 2.31 -32.48
N ALA A 356 -14.33 1.10 -32.05
CA ALA A 356 -15.55 0.43 -32.45
C ALA A 356 -16.69 1.23 -31.82
N ALA A 357 -17.02 2.32 -32.49
CA ALA A 357 -18.20 3.13 -32.26
C ALA A 357 -19.37 2.18 -32.02
N GLY A 358 -19.97 2.29 -30.84
CA GLY A 358 -21.28 1.73 -30.57
C GLY A 358 -22.29 2.36 -31.51
N ASP A 359 -22.44 1.78 -32.70
CA ASP A 359 -23.63 1.95 -33.54
C ASP A 359 -24.78 1.16 -32.90
N GLY A 360 -25.27 1.70 -31.78
CA GLY A 360 -26.57 1.40 -31.23
C GLY A 360 -27.64 2.19 -31.97
N ASP A 361 -27.91 1.83 -33.23
CA ASP A 361 -29.11 2.28 -33.93
C ASP A 361 -29.69 1.14 -34.79
N SER A 362 -30.75 0.52 -34.30
CA SER A 362 -31.92 0.25 -35.14
C SER A 362 -33.15 0.01 -34.27
N ASP A 363 -33.93 1.07 -34.14
CA ASP A 363 -35.38 0.99 -33.97
C ASP A 363 -36.00 0.12 -35.09
N GLY A 364 -36.95 -0.73 -34.69
CA GLY A 364 -38.23 -0.83 -35.38
C GLY A 364 -38.35 -1.69 -36.66
N ASP A 365 -39.11 -2.78 -36.50
CA ASP A 365 -40.30 -3.13 -37.29
C ASP A 365 -40.25 -4.37 -38.22
N GLU A 366 -41.17 -5.29 -37.88
CA GLU A 366 -41.88 -6.30 -38.68
C GLU A 366 -41.13 -7.21 -39.68
N SER A 367 -41.10 -8.52 -39.40
CA SER A 367 -42.15 -9.42 -39.92
C SER A 367 -41.86 -10.91 -39.65
N LEU A 368 -42.86 -11.54 -39.03
CA LEU A 368 -43.43 -12.87 -39.29
C LEU A 368 -42.53 -13.91 -39.99
N LEU A 369 -42.30 -15.03 -39.31
CA LEU A 369 -42.86 -16.36 -39.62
C LEU A 369 -42.08 -17.39 -38.81
N ASP A 370 -42.74 -18.12 -37.90
CA ASP A 370 -42.48 -19.56 -37.85
C ASP A 370 -43.62 -20.38 -37.25
N ASP A 371 -43.81 -21.51 -37.91
CA ASP A 371 -44.92 -22.44 -37.91
C ASP A 371 -44.83 -23.38 -36.69
N LEU A 372 -45.87 -23.42 -35.84
CA LEU A 372 -46.06 -24.53 -34.90
C LEU A 372 -47.54 -24.96 -34.83
N LEU A 373 -47.81 -26.04 -35.58
CA LEU A 373 -48.40 -27.29 -35.08
C LEU A 373 -49.87 -27.31 -34.58
N LEU A 374 -50.75 -27.86 -35.44
CA LEU A 374 -51.52 -29.14 -35.28
C LEU A 374 -53.01 -29.09 -35.67
N PRO A 375 -53.59 -30.23 -36.10
CA PRO A 375 -54.87 -30.30 -36.79
C PRO A 375 -56.08 -30.59 -35.89
N SER A 376 -57.19 -29.95 -36.28
CA SER A 376 -58.55 -30.48 -36.50
C SER A 376 -59.33 -31.24 -35.42
N SER A 377 -60.54 -30.69 -35.19
CA SER A 377 -61.83 -31.34 -34.95
C SER A 377 -62.20 -31.74 -33.50
N ARG A 378 -62.98 -30.89 -32.82
CA ARG A 378 -64.46 -30.87 -32.86
C ARG A 378 -65.04 -29.70 -32.10
#